data_AF-A0A1Y3AV60-F1
#
_entry.id   AF-A0A1Y3AV60-F1
#
_cell.length_a   1.000
_cell.length_b   1.000
_cell.length_c   1.000
_cell.angle_alpha   90.00
_cell.angle_beta   90.00
_cell.angle_gamma   90.00
#
_symmetry.space_group_name_H-M   'P 1'
#
loop_
_entity.id
_entity.type
_entity.pdbx_description
1 polymer ?
#
loop_
_entity_poly.entity_id
_entity_poly.type
_entity_poly.pdbx_seq_one_letter_code
_entity_poly.pdbx_strand_id
1 'polypeptide(L)'
;MDNRKREDRFECELKGEELGKYGPHSWMVRPCEWYLQEYKDCKSIKARLHQYFISGTTDNCDHWRDDYHNCYQFRNNKNPTYL
;
A
#
# COMPACT_ATOMS: atom_id res chain seq x y z
N MET A 1 -8.19 -24.42 11.10
CA MET A 1 -8.98 -23.79 10.02
C MET A 1 -9.03 -22.31 10.34
N ASP A 2 -8.23 -21.50 9.64
CA ASP A 2 -8.08 -20.06 9.91
C ASP A 2 -9.16 -19.27 9.16
N ASN A 3 -10.08 -18.67 9.90
CA ASN A 3 -11.26 -17.95 9.40
C ASN A 3 -11.03 -16.44 9.23
N ARG A 4 -9.78 -15.97 9.28
CA ARG A 4 -9.46 -14.54 9.05
C ARG A 4 -9.68 -14.15 7.59
N LYS A 5 -10.23 -12.95 7.37
CA LYS A 5 -10.42 -12.41 6.02
C LYS A 5 -9.06 -12.24 5.37
N ARG A 6 -9.01 -12.30 4.03
CA ARG A 6 -7.76 -12.20 3.27
C ARG A 6 -7.01 -10.89 3.58
N GLU A 7 -7.76 -9.84 3.91
CA GLU A 7 -7.29 -8.50 4.32
C GLU A 7 -6.57 -8.51 5.68
N ASP A 8 -6.92 -9.42 6.59
CA ASP A 8 -6.38 -9.49 7.96
C ASP A 8 -5.05 -10.27 8.03
N ARG A 9 -4.60 -10.85 6.90
CA ARG A 9 -3.41 -11.70 6.86
C ARG A 9 -2.13 -10.89 6.71
N PHE A 10 -2.22 -9.64 6.22
CA PHE A 10 -1.08 -8.72 6.00
C PHE A 10 0.14 -9.37 5.33
N GLU A 11 -0.10 -10.34 4.45
CA GLU A 11 0.95 -11.00 3.67
C GLU A 11 1.32 -10.14 2.45
N CYS A 12 2.58 -10.17 2.03
CA CYS A 12 3.01 -9.46 0.81
C CYS A 12 2.30 -10.05 -0.43
N GLU A 13 1.97 -9.20 -1.42
CA GLU A 13 1.36 -9.63 -2.69
C GLU A 13 2.26 -10.59 -3.47
N LEU A 14 3.58 -10.40 -3.35
CA LEU A 14 4.58 -11.19 -4.03
C LEU A 14 5.14 -12.24 -3.08
N LYS A 15 5.06 -13.50 -3.51
CA LYS A 15 5.69 -14.62 -2.82
C LYS A 15 7.17 -14.70 -3.19
N GLY A 16 7.98 -15.29 -2.30
CA GLY A 16 9.42 -15.42 -2.45
C GLY A 16 9.88 -15.98 -3.81
N GLU A 17 9.15 -16.98 -4.34
CA GLU A 17 9.43 -17.58 -5.66
C GLU A 17 9.21 -16.62 -6.84
N GLU A 18 8.31 -15.64 -6.72
CA GLU A 18 8.01 -14.68 -7.80
C GLU A 18 8.89 -13.43 -7.77
N LEU A 19 9.63 -13.19 -6.68
CA LEU A 19 10.47 -12.00 -6.51
C LEU A 19 11.53 -11.85 -7.63
N GLY A 20 12.09 -12.97 -8.10
CA GLY A 20 13.10 -12.99 -9.17
C GLY A 20 12.59 -12.45 -10.51
N LYS A 21 11.27 -12.42 -10.73
CA LYS A 21 10.63 -11.96 -11.97
C LYS A 21 10.47 -10.43 -12.03
N TYR A 22 10.31 -9.79 -10.88
CA TYR A 22 9.92 -8.39 -10.75
C TYR A 22 11.09 -7.47 -10.32
N GLY A 23 12.30 -8.02 -10.21
CA GLY A 23 13.53 -7.28 -9.89
C GLY A 23 13.88 -7.28 -8.40
N PRO A 24 15.04 -6.70 -8.05
CA PRO A 24 15.64 -6.81 -6.71
C PRO A 24 14.86 -6.09 -5.60
N HIS A 25 13.93 -5.20 -5.94
CA HIS A 25 13.12 -4.43 -4.98
C HIS A 25 11.68 -4.93 -4.85
N SER A 26 11.32 -5.99 -5.57
CA SER A 26 9.97 -6.56 -5.55
C SER A 26 9.51 -7.05 -4.15
N TRP A 27 10.45 -7.36 -3.26
CA TRP A 27 10.14 -7.77 -1.88
C TRP A 27 9.58 -6.64 -1.03
N MET A 28 9.77 -5.38 -1.45
CA MET A 28 9.26 -4.20 -0.75
C MET A 28 7.76 -3.98 -0.99
N VAL A 29 7.19 -4.69 -1.97
CA VAL A 29 5.79 -4.53 -2.38
C VAL A 29 4.88 -5.02 -1.27
N ARG A 30 4.09 -4.10 -0.74
CA ARG A 30 3.17 -4.32 0.35
C ARG A 30 1.82 -4.85 -0.17
N PRO A 31 1.01 -5.50 0.69
CA PRO A 31 -0.40 -5.76 0.36
C PRO A 31 -1.12 -4.48 -0.02
N CYS A 32 -2.00 -4.54 -1.02
CA CYS A 32 -2.67 -3.34 -1.51
C CYS A 32 -3.48 -2.66 -0.40
N GLU A 33 -4.05 -3.45 0.52
CA GLU A 33 -4.83 -2.99 1.66
C GLU A 33 -4.04 -2.06 2.60
N TRP A 34 -2.70 -2.21 2.68
CA TRP A 34 -1.86 -1.30 3.43
C TRP A 34 -1.83 0.10 2.83
N TYR A 35 -1.69 0.23 1.50
CA TYR A 35 -1.73 1.55 0.87
C TYR A 35 -3.08 2.26 1.11
N LEU A 36 -4.18 1.50 1.11
CA LEU A 36 -5.50 2.06 1.43
C LEU A 36 -5.61 2.50 2.90
N GLN A 37 -5.02 1.73 3.82
CA GLN A 37 -4.99 2.10 5.23
C GLN A 37 -4.16 3.36 5.46
N GLU A 38 -2.96 3.44 4.89
CA GLU A 38 -2.10 4.62 4.95
C GLU A 38 -2.78 5.85 4.36
N TYR A 39 -3.50 5.70 3.24
CA TYR A 39 -4.31 6.77 2.67
C TYR A 39 -5.36 7.30 3.65
N LYS A 40 -6.09 6.40 4.32
CA LYS A 40 -7.12 6.76 5.31
C LYS A 40 -6.50 7.42 6.53
N ASP A 41 -5.40 6.88 7.03
CA ASP A 41 -4.70 7.40 8.20
C ASP A 41 -4.11 8.78 7.91
N CYS A 42 -3.47 8.97 6.75
CA CYS A 42 -2.97 10.26 6.28
C CYS A 42 -4.06 11.34 6.22
N LYS A 43 -5.28 10.96 5.81
CA LYS A 43 -6.44 11.88 5.75
C LYS A 43 -7.23 11.98 7.05
N SER A 44 -6.90 11.18 8.07
CA SER A 44 -7.59 11.21 9.35
C SER A 44 -7.39 12.56 10.04
N ILE A 45 -8.42 13.03 10.76
CA ILE A 45 -8.39 14.31 11.47
C ILE A 45 -7.19 14.34 12.43
N LYS A 46 -6.93 13.23 13.14
CA LYS A 46 -5.81 13.12 14.07
C LYS A 46 -4.46 13.30 13.37
N ALA A 47 -4.24 12.64 12.23
CA ALA A 47 -3.00 12.78 11.48
C ALA A 47 -2.85 14.19 10.89
N ARG A 48 -3.93 14.78 10.37
CA ARG A 48 -3.91 16.16 9.84
C ARG A 48 -3.56 17.19 10.90
N LEU A 49 -4.12 17.07 12.11
CA LEU A 49 -3.79 17.93 13.23
C LEU A 49 -2.32 17.77 13.64
N HIS A 50 -1.82 16.53 13.67
CA HIS A 50 -0.41 16.26 13.99
C HIS A 50 0.56 16.80 12.93
N GLN A 51 0.28 16.58 11.65
CA GLN A 51 1.04 17.16 10.54
C GLN A 51 1.08 18.68 10.66
N TYR A 52 -0.09 19.31 10.79
CA TYR A 52 -0.20 20.76 10.93
C TYR A 52 0.54 21.30 12.17
N PHE A 53 0.52 20.57 13.28
CA PHE A 53 1.25 20.95 14.50
C PHE A 53 2.77 20.94 14.32
N ILE A 54 3.31 20.00 13.53
CA ILE A 54 4.75 19.85 13.33
C ILE A 54 5.26 20.71 12.17
N SER A 55 4.62 20.63 11.01
CA SER A 55 5.08 21.25 9.76
C SER A 55 4.34 22.53 9.39
N GLY A 56 3.22 22.85 10.05
CA GLY A 56 2.37 23.99 9.71
C GLY A 56 1.54 23.78 8.42
N THR A 57 1.62 22.61 7.80
CA THR A 57 0.92 22.26 6.56
C THR A 57 0.40 20.83 6.62
N THR A 58 -0.51 20.47 5.71
CA THR A 58 -1.00 19.11 5.56
C THR A 58 -0.44 18.48 4.31
N ASP A 59 0.07 17.26 4.39
CA ASP A 59 0.71 16.58 3.27
C ASP A 59 -0.28 16.19 2.16
N ASN A 60 0.21 16.05 0.92
CA ASN A 60 -0.61 15.46 -0.13
C ASN A 60 -0.64 13.93 0.04
N CYS A 61 -1.80 13.35 0.37
CA CYS A 61 -1.96 11.90 0.54
C CYS A 61 -2.23 11.16 -0.78
N ASP A 62 -2.25 11.85 -1.93
CA ASP A 62 -2.61 11.26 -3.22
C ASP A 62 -1.69 10.12 -3.63
N HIS A 63 -0.40 10.17 -3.25
CA HIS A 63 0.54 9.09 -3.57
C HIS A 63 0.06 7.73 -3.06
N TRP A 64 -0.47 7.65 -1.83
CA TRP A 64 -1.03 6.41 -1.28
C TRP A 64 -2.24 5.90 -2.06
N ARG A 65 -3.08 6.82 -2.56
CA ARG A 65 -4.23 6.45 -3.40
C ARG A 65 -3.75 5.87 -4.72
N ASP A 66 -2.74 6.49 -5.32
CA ASP A 66 -2.22 6.09 -6.62
C ASP A 66 -1.48 4.74 -6.51
N ASP A 67 -0.67 4.56 -5.46
CA ASP A 67 -0.04 3.28 -5.11
C ASP A 67 -1.07 2.16 -4.89
N TYR A 68 -2.17 2.46 -4.19
CA TYR A 68 -3.28 1.52 -4.04
C TYR A 68 -3.87 1.10 -5.39
N HIS A 69 -4.14 2.05 -6.29
CA HIS A 69 -4.69 1.75 -7.61
C HIS A 69 -3.71 0.95 -8.46
N ASN A 70 -2.42 1.32 -8.44
CA ASN A 70 -1.37 0.63 -9.16
C ASN A 70 -1.20 -0.80 -8.65
N CYS A 71 -1.11 -0.98 -7.33
CA CYS A 71 -1.07 -2.30 -6.71
C CYS A 71 -2.27 -3.17 -7.10
N TYR A 72 -3.48 -2.60 -7.10
CA TYR A 72 -4.68 -3.35 -7.47
C TYR A 72 -4.70 -3.74 -8.96
N GLN A 73 -4.22 -2.86 -9.84
CA GLN A 73 -4.03 -3.19 -11.26
C GLN A 73 -2.97 -4.28 -11.45
N PHE A 74 -1.86 -4.21 -10.70
CA PHE A 74 -0.85 -5.26 -10.67
C PHE A 74 -1.46 -6.60 -10.22
N ARG A 75 -2.26 -6.61 -9.15
CA ARG A 75 -2.92 -7.82 -8.63
C ARG A 75 -3.78 -8.51 -9.70
N ASN A 76 -4.50 -7.74 -10.50
CA ASN A 76 -5.42 -8.26 -11.52
C ASN A 76 -4.72 -8.65 -12.83
N ASN A 77 -3.78 -7.83 -13.29
CA ASN A 77 -3.18 -7.97 -14.62
C ASN A 77 -1.79 -8.64 -14.58
N LYS A 78 -1.19 -8.76 -13.40
CA LYS A 78 0.20 -9.24 -13.16
C LYS A 78 1.26 -8.51 -14.00
N ASN A 79 0.93 -7.29 -14.45
CA ASN A 79 1.78 -6.46 -15.29
C ASN A 79 2.73 -5.60 -14.43
N PRO A 80 4.06 -5.77 -14.57
CA PRO A 80 5.06 -5.05 -13.79
C PRO A 80 5.08 -3.53 -14.01
N THR A 81 4.42 -2.99 -15.04
CA THR A 81 4.33 -1.53 -15.23
C THR A 81 3.56 -0.82 -14.12
N TYR A 82 2.75 -1.56 -13.34
CA TYR A 82 1.98 -1.01 -12.21
C TYR A 82 2.66 -1.26 -10.85
N LEU A 83 3.94 -1.65 -10.87
CA LEU A 83 4.80 -1.91 -9.71
C LEU A 83 5.91 -0.87 -9.64
#